data_AF-A0A2P6QXQ2-F1
#
_entry.id   AF-A0A2P6QXQ2-F1
#
_cell.length_a   1.000
_cell.length_b   1.000
_cell.length_c   1.000
_cell.angle_alpha   90.00
_cell.angle_beta   90.00
_cell.angle_gamma   90.00
#
_symmetry.space_group_name_H-M   'P 1'
#
loop_
_entity.id
_entity.type
_entity.pdbx_description
1 polymer ?
#
loop_
_entity_poly.entity_id
_entity_poly.type
_entity_poly.pdbx_seq_one_letter_code
_entity_poly.pdbx_strand_id
1 'polypeptide(L)'
;MLDPIEFRKVVEEMIELLEKPNVSDFFLALARFDIQGIGSQAKKLLSVTEKKNLYSTIEAQMNKAQNERVPEGFLQFLLENNNHQDSATMLMIQQMKALLMDIVVGGTDTTAITVE
;
A
#
# COMPACT_ATOMS: atom_id res chain seq x y z
N MET A 1 -0.31 -8.55 -12.69
CA MET A 1 -0.15 -9.05 -11.32
C MET A 1 1.31 -9.37 -11.13
N LEU A 2 1.94 -8.82 -10.07
CA LEU A 2 3.32 -9.11 -9.70
C LEU A 2 3.46 -10.60 -9.36
N ASP A 3 4.56 -11.24 -9.78
CA ASP A 3 4.93 -12.53 -9.22
C ASP A 3 5.47 -12.36 -7.78
N PRO A 4 5.55 -13.44 -6.98
CA PRO A 4 5.97 -13.34 -5.58
C PRO A 4 7.35 -12.72 -5.36
N ILE A 5 8.29 -12.91 -6.28
CA ILE A 5 9.66 -12.38 -6.15
C ILE A 5 9.64 -10.87 -6.44
N GLU A 6 8.96 -10.47 -7.50
CA GLU A 6 8.79 -9.04 -7.81
C GLU A 6 8.01 -8.31 -6.70
N PHE A 7 6.99 -8.94 -6.13
CA PHE A 7 6.24 -8.37 -5.01
C PHE A 7 7.14 -8.15 -3.79
N ARG A 8 7.90 -9.18 -3.39
CA ARG A 8 8.85 -9.09 -2.29
C ARG A 8 9.86 -7.96 -2.49
N LYS A 9 10.43 -7.87 -3.69
CA LYS A 9 11.39 -6.81 -4.05
C LYS A 9 10.77 -5.41 -3.91
N VAL A 10 9.52 -5.24 -4.36
CA VAL A 10 8.81 -3.96 -4.20
C VAL A 10 8.61 -3.61 -2.73
N VAL A 11 8.24 -4.57 -1.89
CA VAL A 11 8.07 -4.35 -0.44
C VAL A 11 9.40 -4.00 0.23
N GLU A 12 10.48 -4.71 -0.10
CA GLU A 12 11.83 -4.41 0.41
C GLU A 12 12.29 -3.00 -0.01
N GLU A 13 12.09 -2.60 -1.26
CA GLU A 13 12.40 -1.24 -1.74
C GLU A 13 11.53 -0.16 -1.03
N MET A 14 10.29 -0.48 -0.63
CA MET A 14 9.44 0.43 0.15
C MET A 14 9.99 0.63 1.56
N ILE A 15 10.34 -0.47 2.24
CA ILE A 15 10.89 -0.45 3.59
C ILE A 15 12.20 0.35 3.58
N GLU A 16 13.12 0.05 2.66
CA GLU A 16 14.40 0.76 2.55
C GLU A 16 14.22 2.28 2.41
N LEU A 17 13.25 2.72 1.59
CA LEU A 17 12.96 4.14 1.42
C LEU A 17 12.32 4.78 2.66
N LEU A 18 11.48 4.06 3.39
CA LEU A 18 10.81 4.54 4.60
C LEU A 18 11.79 4.67 5.78
N GLU A 19 12.74 3.74 5.90
CA GLU A 19 13.73 3.74 6.97
C GLU A 19 14.89 4.72 6.71
N LYS A 20 15.09 5.12 5.45
CA LYS A 20 16.19 5.99 5.06
C LYS A 20 16.04 7.39 5.69
N PRO A 21 17.02 7.85 6.49
CA PRO A 21 16.99 9.20 7.04
C PRO A 21 16.90 10.24 5.93
N ASN A 22 15.94 11.16 6.03
CA ASN A 22 15.73 12.23 5.06
C ASN A 22 16.12 13.59 5.66
N VAL A 23 17.16 14.21 5.11
CA VAL A 23 17.69 15.52 5.46
C VAL A 23 16.59 16.59 5.42
N SER A 24 15.63 16.45 4.50
CA SER A 24 14.51 17.40 4.36
C SER A 24 13.57 17.41 5.58
N ASP A 25 13.52 16.32 6.34
CA ASP A 25 12.69 16.22 7.55
C ASP A 25 13.30 17.00 8.71
N PHE A 26 14.62 17.17 8.70
CA PHE A 26 15.37 17.98 9.69
C PHE A 26 15.53 19.44 9.26
N PHE A 27 15.65 19.69 7.95
CA PHE A 27 15.87 21.02 7.37
C PHE A 27 14.76 21.38 6.40
N LEU A 28 13.67 21.96 6.92
CA LEU A 28 12.47 22.30 6.14
C LEU A 28 12.75 23.14 4.88
N ALA A 29 13.77 24.01 4.91
CA ALA A 29 14.20 24.80 3.75
C ALA A 29 14.61 23.93 2.55
N LEU A 30 15.02 22.69 2.79
CA LEU A 30 15.49 21.75 1.77
C LEU A 30 14.38 20.86 1.20
N ALA A 31 13.19 20.86 1.79
CA ALA A 31 12.09 19.94 1.45
C ALA A 31 11.64 19.98 -0.02
N ARG A 32 11.77 21.14 -0.67
CA ARG A 32 11.39 21.31 -2.09
C ARG A 32 12.39 20.73 -3.09
N PHE A 33 13.61 20.39 -2.68
CA PHE A 33 14.68 20.00 -3.60
C PHE A 33 14.82 18.49 -3.77
N ASP A 34 14.24 17.68 -2.86
CA ASP A 34 14.36 16.22 -2.88
C ASP A 34 15.84 15.77 -3.03
N ILE A 35 16.71 16.33 -2.19
CA ILE A 35 18.18 16.21 -2.31
C ILE A 35 18.64 14.75 -2.34
N GLN A 36 17.95 13.86 -1.62
CA GLN A 36 18.26 12.43 -1.56
C GLN A 36 17.44 11.60 -2.55
N GLY A 37 16.53 12.24 -3.30
CA GLY A 37 15.65 11.58 -4.24
C GLY A 37 14.63 10.64 -3.61
N ILE A 38 14.42 10.67 -2.29
CA ILE A 38 13.54 9.74 -1.56
C ILE A 38 12.11 9.92 -2.05
N GLY A 39 11.64 11.17 -2.16
CA GLY A 39 10.27 11.45 -2.63
C GLY A 39 10.05 11.01 -4.08
N SER A 40 11.04 11.24 -4.95
CA SER A 40 11.00 10.82 -6.35
C SER A 40 11.01 9.28 -6.50
N GLN A 41 11.82 8.59 -5.70
CA GLN A 41 11.89 7.13 -5.69
C GLN A 41 10.60 6.51 -5.17
N ALA A 42 10.04 7.02 -4.07
CA ALA A 42 8.76 6.56 -3.53
C ALA A 42 7.64 6.71 -4.58
N LYS A 43 7.56 7.85 -5.27
CA LYS A 43 6.60 8.06 -6.37
C LYS A 43 6.77 7.06 -7.51
N LYS A 44 8.01 6.74 -7.87
CA LYS A 44 8.31 5.74 -8.91
C LYS A 44 7.82 4.35 -8.48
N LEU A 45 8.08 3.97 -7.24
CA LEU A 45 7.68 2.68 -6.68
C LEU A 45 6.15 2.53 -6.61
N LEU A 46 5.45 3.57 -6.15
CA LEU A 46 3.99 3.66 -6.19
C LEU A 46 3.44 3.57 -7.63
N SER A 47 4.14 4.15 -8.61
CA SER A 47 3.74 4.01 -10.01
C SER A 47 3.90 2.58 -10.52
N VAL A 48 4.91 1.85 -10.07
CA VAL A 48 5.12 0.43 -10.44
C VAL A 48 4.00 -0.44 -9.86
N THR A 49 3.60 -0.22 -8.60
CA THR A 49 2.51 -1.00 -7.98
C THR A 49 1.17 -0.79 -8.68
N GLU A 50 0.85 0.46 -9.06
CA GLU A 50 -0.34 0.75 -9.86
C GLU A 50 -0.27 0.13 -11.26
N LYS A 51 0.84 0.33 -12.00
CA LYS A 51 0.99 -0.18 -13.38
C LYS A 51 1.02 -1.70 -13.49
N LYS A 52 1.60 -2.38 -12.50
CA LYS A 52 1.69 -3.85 -12.48
C LYS A 52 0.44 -4.51 -11.92
N ASN A 53 -0.62 -3.74 -11.70
CA ASN A 53 -1.90 -4.22 -11.22
C ASN A 53 -1.76 -4.98 -9.90
N LEU A 54 -0.94 -4.47 -8.96
CA LEU A 54 -0.86 -5.07 -7.62
C LEU A 54 -2.26 -5.11 -6.97
N TYR A 55 -3.07 -4.11 -7.28
CA TYR A 55 -4.40 -3.92 -6.72
C TYR A 55 -5.54 -4.37 -7.64
N SER A 56 -5.27 -5.03 -8.78
CA SER A 56 -6.35 -5.49 -9.65
C SER A 56 -7.30 -6.46 -8.96
N THR A 57 -6.79 -7.21 -7.97
CA THR A 57 -7.63 -8.09 -7.14
C THR A 57 -8.59 -7.28 -6.26
N ILE A 58 -8.16 -6.13 -5.72
CA ILE A 58 -9.03 -5.23 -4.95
C ILE A 58 -10.13 -4.66 -5.85
N GLU A 59 -9.75 -4.14 -7.00
CA GLU A 59 -10.69 -3.59 -7.98
C GLU A 59 -11.70 -4.65 -8.46
N ALA A 60 -11.22 -5.85 -8.79
CA ALA A 60 -12.07 -6.96 -9.20
C ALA A 60 -13.01 -7.43 -8.08
N GLN A 61 -12.53 -7.51 -6.83
CA GLN A 61 -13.36 -7.93 -5.69
C GLN A 61 -14.37 -6.86 -5.30
N MET A 62 -14.03 -5.58 -5.35
CA MET A 62 -14.96 -4.48 -5.09
C MET A 62 -16.10 -4.45 -6.12
N ASN A 63 -15.81 -4.75 -7.38
CA ASN A 63 -16.84 -4.91 -8.42
C ASN A 63 -17.69 -6.18 -8.24
N LYS A 64 -17.10 -7.29 -7.78
CA LYS A 64 -17.80 -8.56 -7.54
C LYS A 64 -18.64 -8.59 -6.26
N ALA A 65 -18.21 -7.91 -5.21
CA ALA A 65 -18.91 -7.80 -3.93
C ALA A 65 -20.29 -7.13 -4.07
N GLN A 66 -20.57 -6.45 -5.18
CA GLN A 66 -21.91 -5.96 -5.51
C GLN A 66 -22.88 -7.07 -5.94
N ASN A 67 -22.38 -8.24 -6.38
CA ASN A 67 -23.19 -9.27 -7.03
C ASN A 67 -23.11 -10.67 -6.38
N GLU A 68 -22.02 -11.03 -5.69
CA GLU A 68 -21.81 -12.38 -5.13
C GLU A 68 -20.95 -12.38 -3.84
N ARG A 69 -21.11 -13.41 -2.99
CA ARG A 69 -20.20 -13.69 -1.86
C ARG A 69 -18.91 -14.33 -2.37
N VAL A 70 -17.80 -13.62 -2.20
CA VAL A 70 -16.43 -14.03 -2.57
C VAL A 70 -15.78 -14.75 -1.37
N PRO A 71 -14.81 -15.67 -1.59
CA PRO A 71 -14.09 -16.38 -0.52
C PRO A 71 -13.59 -15.49 0.64
N GLU A 72 -13.65 -16.05 1.85
CA GLU A 72 -13.33 -15.38 3.12
C GLU A 72 -11.87 -14.90 3.18
N GLY A 73 -11.70 -13.61 3.45
CA GLY A 73 -10.40 -12.98 3.65
C GLY A 73 -10.56 -11.55 4.18
N PHE A 74 -9.46 -10.95 4.65
CA PHE A 74 -9.50 -9.62 5.26
C PHE A 74 -10.03 -8.53 4.32
N LEU A 75 -9.69 -8.58 3.02
CA LEU A 75 -10.23 -7.67 2.01
C LEU A 75 -11.75 -7.82 1.84
N GLN A 76 -12.28 -9.04 1.85
CA GLN A 76 -13.72 -9.29 1.79
C GLN A 76 -14.43 -8.72 3.04
N PHE A 77 -13.85 -8.94 4.22
CA PHE A 77 -14.34 -8.33 5.46
C PHE A 77 -14.38 -6.80 5.37
N LEU A 78 -13.33 -6.16 4.85
CA LEU A 78 -13.32 -4.71 4.63
C LEU A 78 -14.43 -4.27 3.67
N LEU A 79 -14.62 -4.96 2.55
CA LEU A 79 -15.64 -4.64 1.55
C LEU A 79 -17.07 -4.77 2.10
N GLU A 80 -17.36 -5.83 2.85
CA GLU A 80 -18.68 -6.04 3.47
C GLU A 80 -19.02 -4.94 4.47
N ASN A 81 -18.08 -4.61 5.36
CA ASN A 81 -18.28 -3.54 6.33
C ASN A 81 -18.38 -2.16 5.67
N ASN A 82 -17.66 -1.94 4.57
CA ASN A 82 -17.68 -0.67 3.85
C ASN A 82 -19.02 -0.41 3.12
N ASN A 83 -19.69 -1.47 2.65
CA ASN A 83 -20.97 -1.37 1.95
C ASN A 83 -22.16 -1.03 2.89
N HIS A 84 -21.99 -1.17 4.20
CA HIS A 84 -23.02 -0.94 5.20
C HIS A 84 -22.89 0.42 5.92
N GLN A 85 -21.95 1.26 5.51
CA GLN A 85 -21.68 2.55 6.14
C GLN A 85 -22.31 3.74 5.42
N ASP A 86 -22.54 4.82 6.17
CA ASP A 86 -22.91 6.11 5.62
C ASP A 86 -21.79 6.66 4.72
N SER A 87 -22.16 7.49 3.73
CA SER A 87 -21.22 8.07 2.75
C SER A 87 -20.03 8.82 3.36
N ALA A 88 -20.14 9.31 4.59
CA ALA A 88 -19.06 10.01 5.29
C ALA A 88 -17.95 9.07 5.83
N THR A 89 -18.26 7.79 6.04
CA THR A 89 -17.35 6.80 6.63
C THR A 89 -16.86 5.78 5.60
N MET A 90 -17.50 5.72 4.43
CA MET A 90 -17.15 4.81 3.35
C MET A 90 -15.71 5.02 2.86
N LEU A 91 -14.90 3.96 2.90
CA LEU A 91 -13.57 3.89 2.31
C LEU A 91 -13.66 3.93 0.78
N MET A 92 -12.98 4.91 0.20
CA MET A 92 -12.69 4.94 -1.23
C MET A 92 -11.64 3.87 -1.58
N ILE A 93 -11.63 3.45 -2.85
CA ILE A 93 -10.68 2.42 -3.32
C ILE A 93 -9.22 2.79 -3.05
N GLN A 94 -8.87 4.08 -3.13
CA GLN A 94 -7.54 4.59 -2.84
C GLN A 94 -7.16 4.39 -1.35
N GLN A 95 -8.11 4.62 -0.44
CA GLN A 95 -7.90 4.40 0.99
C GLN A 95 -7.75 2.91 1.29
N MET A 96 -8.48 2.05 0.59
CA MET A 96 -8.38 0.60 0.74
C MET A 96 -7.04 0.06 0.24
N LYS A 97 -6.57 0.54 -0.92
CA LYS A 97 -5.23 0.24 -1.45
C LYS A 97 -4.14 0.68 -0.47
N ALA A 98 -4.26 1.88 0.09
CA ALA A 98 -3.32 2.42 1.06
C ALA A 98 -3.31 1.61 2.37
N LEU A 99 -4.48 1.29 2.94
CA LEU A 99 -4.58 0.47 4.15
C LEU A 99 -3.93 -0.91 3.98
N LEU A 100 -4.19 -1.57 2.85
CA LEU A 100 -3.59 -2.88 2.58
C LEU A 100 -2.08 -2.80 2.37
N MET A 101 -1.58 -1.71 1.76
CA MET A 101 -0.14 -1.46 1.66
C MET A 101 0.49 -1.27 3.05
N ASP A 102 -0.15 -0.49 3.92
CA ASP A 102 0.33 -0.20 5.28
C ASP A 102 0.47 -1.49 6.11
N ILE A 103 -0.54 -2.37 6.05
CA ILE A 103 -0.52 -3.68 6.71
C ILE A 103 0.61 -4.57 6.16
N VAL A 104 0.76 -4.64 4.84
CA VAL A 104 1.79 -5.47 4.21
C VAL A 104 3.19 -4.99 4.59
N VAL A 105 3.47 -3.70 4.44
CA VAL A 105 4.80 -3.12 4.68
C VAL A 105 5.13 -3.17 6.17
N GLY A 106 4.26 -2.62 7.02
CA GLY A 106 4.51 -2.58 8.46
C GLY A 106 4.52 -3.97 9.09
N GLY A 107 3.65 -4.88 8.65
CA GLY A 107 3.61 -6.26 9.15
C GLY A 107 4.85 -7.07 8.75
N THR A 108 5.33 -6.91 7.51
CA THR A 108 6.51 -7.66 7.03
C THR A 108 7.77 -7.25 7.76
N ASP A 109 8.04 -5.94 7.84
CA ASP A 109 9.25 -5.40 8.44
C ASP A 109 9.35 -5.71 9.94
N THR A 110 8.31 -5.33 10.70
CA THR A 110 8.33 -5.47 12.16
C THR A 110 8.35 -6.92 12.63
N THR A 111 7.63 -7.82 11.95
CA THR A 111 7.62 -9.24 12.34
C THR A 111 8.91 -9.94 11.95
N ALA A 112 9.54 -9.59 10.83
CA ALA A 112 10.84 -10.13 10.45
C ALA A 112 11.90 -9.77 11.49
N ILE A 113 12.01 -8.49 11.88
CA ILE A 113 12.98 -8.01 12.88
C ILE A 113 12.74 -8.64 14.27
N THR A 114 11.48 -8.90 14.64
CA THR A 114 11.16 -9.48 15.96
C THR A 114 11.53 -10.96 16.07
N VAL A 115 11.56 -11.70 14.94
CA VAL A 115 11.83 -13.14 14.90
C VAL A 115 13.32 -13.47 14.82
N GLU A 116 14.13 -12.55 14.29
CA GLU A 116 15.61 -12.65 14.30
C GLU A 116 16.20 -12.77 15.72
#